data_AF-A0A6L5FWC6-F1
#
_entry.id   AF-A0A6L5FWC6-F1
#
_cell.length_a   1.000
_cell.length_b   1.000
_cell.length_c   1.000
_cell.angle_alpha   90.00
_cell.angle_beta   90.00
_cell.angle_gamma   90.00
#
_symmetry.space_group_name_H-M   'P 1'
#
loop_
_entity.id
_entity.type
_entity.pdbx_description
1 polymer ?
#
loop_
_entity_poly.entity_id
_entity_poly.type
_entity_poly.pdbx_seq_one_letter_code
_entity_poly.pdbx_strand_id
1 'polypeptide(L)'
;MIALIVAPPLPPAQAIDVLQRARARIEDPARWTTCYLARDAQGEHCAPQSKEAVSWCALGALQTELRTLGERYDEIPRIWRLLQPSERFRSTTQVNDHEGHAAVLQLYADAIAYWERAS
;
A
#
# COMPACT_ATOMS: atom_id res chain seq x y z
N MET A 1 -18.64 21.01 -13.40
CA MET A 1 -17.34 20.32 -13.54
C MET A 1 -16.56 20.53 -12.26
N ILE A 2 -16.41 19.49 -11.44
CA ILE A 2 -15.45 19.50 -10.33
C ILE A 2 -14.13 19.07 -10.95
N ALA A 3 -13.15 19.95 -11.00
CA ALA A 3 -11.78 19.56 -11.30
C ALA A 3 -11.32 18.65 -10.16
N LEU A 4 -11.16 17.36 -10.42
CA LEU A 4 -10.36 16.49 -9.58
C LEU A 4 -8.95 17.07 -9.60
N ILE A 5 -8.57 17.79 -8.55
CA ILE A 5 -7.19 18.18 -8.32
C ILE A 5 -6.47 16.88 -8.02
N VAL A 6 -5.96 16.21 -9.05
CA VAL A 6 -5.12 15.03 -8.87
C VAL A 6 -3.82 15.56 -8.26
N ALA A 7 -3.59 15.21 -6.99
CA ALA A 7 -2.39 15.61 -6.30
C ALA A 7 -1.15 15.16 -7.10
N PRO A 8 -0.08 15.97 -7.14
CA PRO A 8 1.12 15.64 -7.92
C PRO A 8 1.71 14.29 -7.46
N PRO A 9 2.41 13.58 -8.36
CA PRO A 9 3.09 12.34 -8.00
C PRO A 9 4.08 12.60 -6.86
N LEU A 10 4.23 11.61 -5.97
CA LEU A 10 5.25 11.67 -4.93
C LEU A 10 6.65 11.71 -5.60
N PRO A 11 7.59 12.51 -5.07
CA PRO A 11 9.00 12.41 -5.45
C PRO A 11 9.52 10.97 -5.27
N PRO A 12 10.46 10.50 -6.10
CA PRO A 12 10.96 9.13 -6.03
C PRO A 12 11.42 8.69 -4.63
N ALA A 13 12.19 9.52 -3.93
CA ALA A 13 12.62 9.24 -2.56
C ALA A 13 11.45 9.03 -1.58
N GLN A 14 10.37 9.81 -1.72
CA GLN A 14 9.18 9.67 -0.89
C GLN A 14 8.35 8.43 -1.28
N ALA A 15 8.28 8.10 -2.57
CA ALA A 15 7.67 6.87 -3.04
C ALA A 15 8.37 5.63 -2.47
N ILE A 16 9.71 5.63 -2.47
CA ILE A 16 10.53 4.57 -1.88
C ILE A 16 10.26 4.43 -0.38
N ASP A 17 10.28 5.54 0.39
CA ASP A 17 10.00 5.50 1.83
C ASP A 17 8.62 4.90 2.15
N VAL A 18 7.57 5.34 1.46
CA VAL A 18 6.22 4.82 1.63
C VAL A 18 6.15 3.32 1.34
N LEU A 19 6.75 2.88 0.24
CA LEU A 19 6.74 1.47 -0.15
C LEU A 19 7.52 0.60 0.83
N GLN A 20 8.68 1.07 1.31
CA GLN A 20 9.49 0.37 2.31
C GLN A 20 8.73 0.22 3.64
N ARG A 21 8.10 1.30 4.11
CA ARG A 21 7.32 1.28 5.35
C ARG A 21 6.07 0.41 5.24
N ALA A 22 5.37 0.45 4.10
CA ALA A 22 4.22 -0.40 3.85
C ALA A 22 4.60 -1.88 3.78
N ARG A 23 5.73 -2.20 3.11
CA ARG A 23 6.30 -3.56 3.07
C ARG A 23 6.66 -4.05 4.47
N ALA A 24 7.39 -3.24 5.25
CA ALA A 24 7.80 -3.59 6.61
C ALA A 24 6.60 -3.80 7.55
N ARG A 25 5.52 -3.02 7.40
CA ARG A 25 4.29 -3.15 8.20
C ARG A 25 3.68 -4.54 8.10
N ILE A 26 3.74 -5.15 6.92
CA ILE A 26 3.17 -6.48 6.66
C ILE A 26 4.23 -7.55 6.46
N GLU A 27 5.51 -7.31 6.75
CA GLU A 27 6.57 -8.31 6.53
C GLU A 27 6.40 -9.54 7.41
N ASP A 28 5.90 -9.33 8.64
CA ASP A 28 5.43 -10.40 9.51
C ASP A 28 4.07 -10.93 9.01
N PRO A 29 3.96 -12.23 8.66
CA PRO A 29 2.68 -12.83 8.24
C PRO A 29 1.54 -12.62 9.24
N ALA A 30 1.82 -12.51 10.54
CA ALA A 30 0.80 -12.25 11.56
C ALA A 30 0.19 -10.84 11.47
N ARG A 31 0.86 -9.91 10.78
CA ARG A 31 0.38 -8.55 10.51
C ARG A 31 -0.21 -8.40 9.11
N TRP A 32 -0.36 -9.49 8.37
CA TRP A 32 -0.93 -9.50 7.03
C TRP A 32 -2.34 -10.10 7.02
N THR A 33 -3.25 -9.53 6.22
CA THR A 33 -4.60 -10.09 5.99
C THR A 33 -5.01 -10.05 4.51
N THR A 34 -5.98 -10.88 4.16
CA THR A 34 -6.69 -10.87 2.87
C THR A 34 -8.10 -10.30 3.00
N CYS A 35 -8.70 -9.95 1.87
CA CYS A 35 -10.09 -9.49 1.65
C CYS A 35 -10.49 -8.17 2.31
N TYR A 36 -9.76 -7.70 3.33
CA TYR A 36 -10.05 -6.48 4.08
C TYR A 36 -8.81 -5.60 4.21
N LEU A 37 -9.01 -4.29 4.26
CA LEU A 37 -7.92 -3.32 4.37
C LEU A 37 -7.12 -3.50 5.67
N ALA A 38 -7.81 -3.76 6.77
CA ALA A 38 -7.20 -4.08 8.04
C ALA A 38 -8.14 -4.89 8.93
N ARG A 39 -7.56 -5.50 9.97
CA ARG A 39 -8.29 -6.11 11.08
C ARG A 39 -7.72 -5.68 12.41
N ASP A 40 -8.58 -5.65 13.42
CA ASP A 40 -8.19 -5.47 14.81
C ASP A 40 -7.72 -6.77 15.49
N ALA A 41 -7.39 -6.68 16.77
CA ALA A 41 -6.91 -7.81 17.57
C ALA A 41 -7.97 -8.92 17.78
N GLN A 42 -9.24 -8.63 17.53
CA GLN A 42 -10.33 -9.61 17.57
C GLN A 42 -10.53 -10.28 16.20
N GLY A 43 -9.82 -9.82 15.17
CA GLY A 43 -9.97 -10.28 13.79
C GLY A 43 -11.09 -9.57 13.04
N GLU A 44 -11.76 -8.59 13.66
CA GLU A 44 -12.83 -7.82 13.04
C GLU A 44 -12.25 -6.78 12.07
N HIS A 45 -12.96 -6.54 10.97
CA HIS A 45 -12.50 -5.61 9.95
C HIS A 45 -12.60 -4.17 10.47
N CYS A 46 -11.57 -3.37 10.22
CA CYS A 46 -11.53 -1.99 10.67
C CYS A 46 -10.89 -1.08 9.62
N ALA A 47 -10.96 0.23 9.85
CA ALA A 47 -10.24 1.19 9.02
C ALA A 47 -8.72 0.95 9.16
N PRO A 48 -7.93 0.98 8.08
CA PRO A 48 -6.50 0.69 8.15
C PRO A 48 -5.73 1.69 9.03
N GLN A 49 -6.26 2.90 9.22
CA GLN A 49 -5.68 3.92 10.09
C GLN A 49 -6.30 3.96 11.49
N SER A 50 -7.12 2.96 11.83
CA SER A 50 -7.60 2.77 13.20
C SER A 50 -6.42 2.47 14.11
N LYS A 51 -6.43 3.04 15.32
CA LYS A 51 -5.48 2.68 16.39
C LYS A 51 -5.61 1.22 16.85
N GLU A 52 -6.74 0.59 16.56
CA GLU A 52 -7.01 -0.81 16.91
C GLU A 52 -6.52 -1.77 15.80
N ALA A 53 -6.10 -1.27 14.63
CA ALA A 53 -5.64 -2.11 13.52
C ALA A 53 -4.30 -2.79 13.88
N VAL A 54 -4.25 -4.12 13.73
CA VAL A 54 -3.06 -4.94 14.02
C VAL A 54 -2.56 -5.74 12.82
N SER A 55 -3.41 -5.92 11.80
CA SER A 55 -3.02 -6.55 10.54
C SER A 55 -3.62 -5.78 9.35
N TRP A 56 -2.92 -5.80 8.21
CA TRP A 56 -3.28 -5.06 7.00
C TRP A 56 -3.13 -5.91 5.75
N CYS A 57 -3.98 -5.70 4.76
CA CYS A 57 -3.64 -6.15 3.41
C CYS A 57 -2.62 -5.22 2.76
N ALA A 58 -2.15 -5.57 1.57
CA ALA A 58 -1.26 -4.71 0.78
C ALA A 58 -1.80 -3.27 0.63
N LEU A 59 -3.03 -3.12 0.12
CA LEU A 59 -3.62 -1.80 -0.08
C LEU A 59 -3.79 -1.01 1.23
N GLY A 60 -4.22 -1.69 2.30
CA GLY A 60 -4.38 -1.07 3.61
C GLY A 60 -3.07 -0.60 4.22
N ALA A 61 -1.97 -1.34 4.02
CA ALA A 61 -0.65 -0.94 4.47
C ALA A 61 -0.18 0.36 3.78
N LEU A 62 -0.36 0.47 2.46
CA LEU A 62 -0.07 1.70 1.71
C LEU A 62 -0.90 2.89 2.20
N GLN A 63 -2.21 2.70 2.37
CA GLN A 63 -3.10 3.75 2.86
C GLN A 63 -2.71 4.25 4.25
N THR A 64 -2.22 3.36 5.11
CA THR A 64 -1.72 3.73 6.44
C THR A 64 -0.50 4.61 6.33
N GLU A 65 0.50 4.22 5.54
CA GLU A 65 1.75 4.98 5.44
C GLU A 65 1.59 6.31 4.71
N LEU A 66 0.78 6.37 3.65
CA LEU A 66 0.50 7.63 2.94
C LEU A 66 -0.14 8.67 3.85
N ARG A 67 -1.08 8.26 4.73
CA ARG A 67 -1.69 9.18 5.69
C ARG A 67 -0.69 9.73 6.70
N THR A 68 0.35 8.97 7.07
CA THR A 68 1.38 9.47 8.01
C THR A 68 2.18 10.65 7.43
N LEU A 69 2.17 10.83 6.10
CA LEU A 69 2.80 11.96 5.43
C LEU A 69 1.91 13.21 5.39
N GLY A 70 0.75 13.20 6.06
CA GLY A 70 -0.18 14.33 6.12
C GLY A 70 -1.14 14.42 4.93
N GLU A 71 -1.13 13.40 4.06
CA GLU A 71 -1.94 13.36 2.86
C GLU A 71 -3.39 12.92 3.15
N ARG A 72 -4.36 13.47 2.39
CA ARG A 72 -5.81 13.29 2.60
C ARG A 72 -6.35 11.99 1.98
N TYR A 73 -7.60 11.64 2.26
CA TYR A 73 -8.21 10.32 1.98
C TYR A 73 -8.43 9.99 0.47
N ASP A 74 -8.16 10.93 -0.44
CA ASP A 74 -8.37 10.84 -1.90
C ASP A 74 -7.18 10.21 -2.68
N GLU A 75 -6.34 9.45 -1.98
CA GLU A 75 -5.04 8.93 -2.43
C GLU A 75 -5.07 7.71 -3.37
N ILE A 76 -6.25 7.21 -3.76
CA ILE A 76 -6.34 6.02 -4.65
C ILE A 76 -5.46 6.17 -5.91
N PRO A 77 -5.44 7.34 -6.62
CA PRO A 77 -4.55 7.53 -7.76
C PRO A 77 -3.06 7.46 -7.41
N ARG A 78 -2.66 7.91 -6.22
CA ARG A 78 -1.26 7.88 -5.75
C ARG A 78 -0.82 6.47 -5.40
N ILE A 79 -1.66 5.72 -4.68
CA ILE A 79 -1.45 4.29 -4.39
C ILE A 79 -1.23 3.52 -5.70
N TRP A 80 -2.10 3.74 -6.68
CA TRP A 80 -1.99 3.06 -7.96
C TRP A 80 -0.69 3.44 -8.67
N ARG A 81 -0.31 4.72 -8.63
CA ARG A 81 0.94 5.19 -9.24
C ARG A 81 2.19 4.61 -8.57
N LEU A 82 2.17 4.37 -7.27
CA LEU A 82 3.29 3.73 -6.56
C LEU A 82 3.56 2.32 -7.08
N LEU A 83 2.51 1.60 -7.50
CA LEU A 83 2.59 0.19 -7.91
C LEU A 83 2.55 -0.02 -9.43
N GLN A 84 2.08 0.96 -10.20
CA GLN A 84 2.02 0.97 -11.67
C GLN A 84 3.32 0.60 -12.41
N PRO A 85 4.52 0.91 -11.89
CA PRO A 85 5.73 0.62 -12.63
C PRO A 85 6.13 -0.85 -12.70
N SER A 86 5.52 -1.70 -11.89
CA SER A 86 5.67 -3.14 -12.05
C SER A 86 4.83 -3.57 -13.26
N GLU A 87 5.46 -4.07 -14.33
CA GLU A 87 4.82 -4.43 -15.62
C GLU A 87 3.69 -5.49 -15.53
N ARG A 88 3.36 -5.95 -14.33
CA ARG A 88 2.19 -6.78 -14.06
C ARG A 88 1.03 -5.84 -13.73
N PHE A 89 0.17 -5.57 -14.71
CA PHE A 89 -1.18 -5.00 -14.57
C PHE A 89 -2.12 -5.86 -13.69
N ARG A 90 -1.63 -6.39 -12.57
CA ARG A 90 -2.42 -7.12 -11.58
C ARG A 90 -2.82 -6.12 -10.52
N SER A 91 -4.09 -6.11 -10.14
CA SER A 91 -4.49 -5.24 -9.03
C SER A 91 -3.76 -5.71 -7.77
N THR A 92 -3.32 -4.77 -6.94
CA THR A 92 -2.69 -5.07 -5.65
C THR A 92 -3.58 -5.99 -4.80
N THR A 93 -4.89 -5.82 -4.91
CA THR A 93 -5.89 -6.67 -4.26
C THR A 93 -5.88 -8.09 -4.82
N GLN A 94 -5.74 -8.27 -6.14
CA GLN A 94 -5.66 -9.59 -6.75
C GLN A 94 -4.39 -10.33 -6.31
N VAL A 95 -3.23 -9.66 -6.33
CA VAL A 95 -1.98 -10.27 -5.83
C VAL A 95 -2.13 -10.64 -4.35
N ASN A 96 -2.70 -9.74 -3.55
CA ASN A 96 -2.92 -9.98 -2.12
C ASN A 96 -3.84 -11.17 -1.84
N ASP A 97 -5.01 -11.20 -2.47
CA ASP A 97 -6.05 -12.14 -2.10
C ASP A 97 -5.92 -13.50 -2.80
N HIS A 98 -5.16 -13.58 -3.91
CA HIS A 98 -5.04 -14.81 -4.71
C HIS A 98 -3.62 -15.35 -4.87
N GLU A 99 -2.59 -14.52 -4.77
CA GLU A 99 -1.19 -14.96 -4.93
C GLU A 99 -0.44 -15.07 -3.59
N GLY A 100 -1.01 -14.49 -2.54
CA GLY A 100 -0.56 -14.67 -1.16
C GLY A 100 0.55 -13.70 -0.73
N HIS A 101 0.91 -13.81 0.55
CA HIS A 101 1.79 -12.87 1.25
C HIS A 101 3.16 -12.68 0.59
N ALA A 102 3.82 -13.77 0.19
CA ALA A 102 5.13 -13.70 -0.47
C ALA A 102 5.07 -12.92 -1.80
N ALA A 103 4.00 -13.10 -2.58
CA ALA A 103 3.81 -12.37 -3.84
C ALA A 103 3.58 -10.88 -3.61
N VAL A 104 2.89 -10.50 -2.52
CA VAL A 104 2.73 -9.11 -2.11
C VAL A 104 4.08 -8.47 -1.73
N LEU A 105 4.90 -9.19 -0.96
CA LEU A 105 6.23 -8.67 -0.59
C LEU A 105 7.13 -8.49 -1.81
N GLN A 106 7.04 -9.40 -2.79
CA GLN A 106 7.74 -9.25 -4.06
C GLN A 106 7.21 -8.07 -4.88
N LEU A 107 5.89 -7.87 -4.93
CA LEU A 107 5.28 -6.71 -5.59
C LEU A 107 5.83 -5.39 -5.02
N TYR A 108 5.97 -5.28 -3.70
CA TYR A 108 6.59 -4.11 -3.09
C TYR A 108 8.08 -3.99 -3.41
N ALA A 109 8.84 -5.09 -3.39
CA ALA A 109 10.25 -5.06 -3.75
C ALA A 109 10.46 -4.58 -5.20
N ASP A 110 9.64 -5.06 -6.13
CA ASP A 110 9.69 -4.67 -7.54
C ASP A 110 9.37 -3.18 -7.73
N ALA A 111 8.36 -2.68 -7.01
CA ALA A 111 8.01 -1.27 -7.02
C ALA A 111 9.13 -0.39 -6.45
N ILE A 112 9.72 -0.76 -5.31
CA ILE A 112 10.87 -0.05 -4.71
C ILE A 112 12.02 0.03 -5.72
N ALA A 113 12.41 -1.11 -6.30
CA ALA A 113 13.50 -1.17 -7.26
C ALA A 113 13.25 -0.30 -8.49
N TYR A 114 12.00 -0.17 -8.93
CA TYR A 114 11.66 0.77 -10.01
C TYR A 114 11.95 2.22 -9.61
N TRP A 115 11.46 2.65 -8.45
CA TRP A 115 11.61 4.05 -8.04
C TRP A 115 13.06 4.41 -7.74
N GLU A 116 13.87 3.46 -7.26
CA GLU A 116 15.32 3.63 -7.12
C GLU A 116 16.01 3.89 -8.46
N ARG A 117 15.58 3.24 -9.56
CA ARG A 117 16.10 3.50 -10.91
C ARG A 117 15.62 4.81 -11.53
N ALA A 118 14.49 5.34 -11.04
CA ALA A 118 13.90 6.59 -11.50
C ALA A 118 14.37 7.82 -10.69
N SER A 119 15.21 7.61 -9.67
CA SER A 119 15.77 8.64 -8.78
C SER A 119 17.08 9.24 -9.30
#